data_AF-A0AAW0WCD2-F1
#
_entry.id   AF-A0AAW0WCD2-F1
#
_cell.length_a   1.000
_cell.length_b   1.000
_cell.length_c   1.000
_cell.angle_alpha   90.00
_cell.angle_beta   90.00
_cell.angle_gamma   90.00
#
_symmetry.space_group_name_H-M   'P 1'
#
loop_
_entity.id
_entity.type
_entity.pdbx_description
1 polymer ?
#
loop_
_entity_poly.entity_id
_entity_poly.type
_entity_poly.pdbx_seq_one_letter_code
_entity_poly.pdbx_strand_id
1 'polypeptide(L)'
;MSSHKFELLDEEVEALLDQITDKLECGIGQCKSQEERKTLLSEIERSLKDASDGLVEMDIEIKKAPLEYRNTMTSKVQRYQNELLRYQKRFEREKATHSHITSAQDSDTFKAEIRKQ
;
A
#
# COMPACT_ATOMS: atom_id res chain seq x y z
N MET A 1 -4.57 20.33 -24.12
CA MET A 1 -4.47 19.10 -23.31
C MET A 1 -2.99 18.89 -23.04
N SER A 2 -2.56 18.86 -21.79
CA SER A 2 -1.16 18.61 -21.49
C SER A 2 -1.01 17.15 -21.08
N SER A 3 -0.34 16.33 -21.90
CA SER A 3 0.06 14.98 -21.49
C SER A 3 0.94 15.04 -20.24
N HIS A 4 1.63 16.17 -20.01
CA HIS A 4 2.53 16.40 -18.89
C HIS A 4 1.91 16.13 -17.52
N LYS A 5 0.65 16.52 -17.29
CA LYS A 5 0.02 16.25 -15.98
C LYS A 5 -0.17 14.75 -15.76
N PHE A 6 -0.56 14.02 -16.80
CA PHE A 6 -0.67 12.57 -16.71
C PHE A 6 0.70 11.91 -16.53
N GLU A 7 1.72 12.38 -17.25
CA GLU A 7 3.10 11.89 -17.12
C GLU A 7 3.64 12.08 -15.69
N LEU A 8 3.39 13.24 -15.06
CA LEU A 8 3.78 13.48 -13.66
C LEU A 8 3.05 12.53 -12.69
N LEU A 9 1.74 12.34 -12.87
CA LEU A 9 0.96 11.40 -12.05
C LEU A 9 1.43 9.96 -12.25
N ASP A 10 1.80 9.62 -13.48
CA ASP A 10 2.30 8.30 -13.85
C ASP A 10 3.63 7.99 -13.16
N GLU A 11 4.59 8.92 -13.19
CA GLU A 11 5.85 8.82 -12.45
C GLU A 11 5.62 8.72 -10.93
N GLU A 12 4.70 9.53 -10.38
CA GLU A 12 4.38 9.52 -8.95
C GLU A 12 3.74 8.19 -8.51
N VAL A 13 2.76 7.69 -9.25
CA VAL A 13 2.11 6.42 -8.97
C VAL A 13 3.09 5.26 -9.10
N GLU A 14 3.95 5.25 -10.12
CA GLU A 14 4.99 4.23 -10.29
C GLU A 14 5.94 4.21 -9.09
N ALA A 15 6.43 5.39 -8.67
CA ALA A 15 7.30 5.51 -7.50
C ALA A 15 6.61 5.07 -6.19
N LEU A 16 5.30 5.32 -6.04
CA LEU A 16 4.54 4.85 -4.89
C LEU A 16 4.38 3.32 -4.89
N LEU A 17 4.10 2.71 -6.05
CA LEU A 17 3.97 1.26 -6.18
C LEU A 17 5.29 0.54 -5.90
N ASP A 18 6.42 1.09 -6.34
CA ASP A 18 7.76 0.57 -6.00
C ASP A 18 8.02 0.64 -4.50
N GLN A 19 7.74 1.78 -3.86
CA GLN A 19 7.88 1.94 -2.41
C GLN A 19 6.99 0.96 -1.62
N ILE A 20 5.75 0.75 -2.06
CA ILE A 20 4.83 -0.21 -1.44
C ILE A 20 5.40 -1.63 -1.57
N THR A 21 5.94 -1.97 -2.73
CA THR A 21 6.53 -3.28 -3.01
C THR A 21 7.72 -3.54 -2.09
N ASP A 22 8.67 -2.61 -2.02
CA ASP A 22 9.86 -2.73 -1.17
C ASP A 22 9.50 -2.88 0.31
N LYS A 23 8.53 -2.09 0.80
CA LYS A 23 8.07 -2.17 2.19
C LYS A 23 7.36 -3.49 2.49
N LEU A 24 6.56 -4.01 1.55
CA LEU A 24 5.84 -5.29 1.70
C LEU A 24 6.75 -6.52 1.54
N GLU A 25 7.81 -6.44 0.73
CA GLU A 25 8.73 -7.55 0.46
C GLU A 25 9.89 -7.64 1.43
N CYS A 26 10.54 -6.51 1.69
CA CYS A 26 11.74 -6.47 2.50
C CYS A 26 11.46 -5.89 3.89
N GLY A 27 10.68 -4.81 3.96
CA GLY A 27 10.50 -4.03 5.19
C GLY A 27 9.91 -4.83 6.35
N ILE A 28 8.79 -5.54 6.12
CA ILE A 28 8.07 -6.21 7.22
C ILE A 28 8.91 -7.32 7.88
N GLY A 29 9.67 -8.08 7.10
CA GLY A 29 10.53 -9.14 7.63
C GLY A 29 11.79 -8.62 8.35
N GLN A 30 12.13 -7.35 8.15
CA GLN A 30 13.32 -6.71 8.72
C GLN A 30 13.04 -5.92 10.01
N CYS A 31 11.78 -5.69 10.35
CA CYS A 31 11.40 -5.04 11.60
C CYS A 31 11.94 -5.81 12.81
N LYS A 32 12.66 -5.12 13.69
CA LYS A 32 13.26 -5.68 14.90
C LYS A 32 12.32 -5.59 16.10
N SER A 33 11.30 -4.74 16.02
CA SER A 33 10.30 -4.55 17.07
C SER A 33 8.87 -4.46 16.50
N GLN A 34 7.88 -4.68 17.38
CA GLN A 34 6.46 -4.50 17.04
C GLN A 34 6.12 -3.04 16.73
N GLU A 35 6.75 -2.09 17.42
CA GLU A 35 6.51 -0.67 17.15
C GLU A 35 7.02 -0.27 15.76
N GLU A 36 8.22 -0.71 15.38
CA GLU A 36 8.75 -0.52 14.02
C GLU A 36 7.80 -1.12 12.97
N ARG A 37 7.28 -2.34 13.23
CA ARG A 37 6.34 -3.00 12.32
C ARG A 37 5.03 -2.22 12.22
N LYS A 38 4.49 -1.73 13.33
CA LYS A 38 3.29 -0.91 13.36
C LYS A 38 3.47 0.40 12.59
N THR A 39 4.58 1.10 12.81
CA THR A 39 4.92 2.31 12.04
C THR A 39 5.00 2.00 10.56
N LEU A 40 5.70 0.93 10.16
CA LEU A 40 5.82 0.53 8.77
C LEU A 40 4.45 0.19 8.14
N LEU A 41 3.59 -0.53 8.85
CA LEU A 41 2.23 -0.85 8.37
C LEU A 41 1.40 0.43 8.15
N SER A 42 1.50 1.41 9.05
CA SER A 42 0.84 2.72 8.87
C SER A 42 1.40 3.51 7.69
N GLU A 43 2.71 3.41 7.42
CA GLU A 43 3.29 4.02 6.22
C GLU A 43 2.83 3.35 4.93
N ILE A 44 2.74 2.01 4.90
CA ILE A 44 2.22 1.27 3.76
C ILE A 44 0.75 1.64 3.51
N GLU A 45 -0.06 1.75 4.56
CA GLU A 45 -1.46 2.16 4.48
C GLU A 45 -1.59 3.56 3.87
N ARG A 46 -0.74 4.51 4.28
CA ARG A 46 -0.67 5.84 3.68
C ARG A 46 -0.27 5.79 2.20
N SER A 47 0.81 5.07 1.85
CA SER A 47 1.24 4.96 0.45
C SER A 47 0.19 4.30 -0.44
N LEU A 48 -0.54 3.29 0.06
CA LEU A 48 -1.66 2.66 -0.66
C LEU A 48 -2.80 3.65 -0.93
N LYS A 49 -3.09 4.52 0.04
CA LYS A 49 -4.09 5.58 -0.11
C LYS A 49 -3.62 6.62 -1.14
N ASP A 50 -2.39 7.10 -1.03
CA ASP A 50 -1.84 8.12 -1.93
C ASP A 50 -1.80 7.59 -3.38
N ALA A 51 -1.42 6.32 -3.59
CA ALA A 51 -1.46 5.68 -4.91
C ALA A 51 -2.89 5.55 -5.44
N SER A 52 -3.86 5.25 -4.57
CA SER A 52 -5.29 5.21 -4.95
C SER A 52 -5.79 6.59 -5.37
N ASP A 53 -5.42 7.64 -4.65
CA ASP A 53 -5.81 9.02 -4.96
C ASP A 53 -5.19 9.47 -6.30
N GLY A 54 -3.91 9.13 -6.53
CA GLY A 54 -3.23 9.37 -7.81
C GLY A 54 -3.91 8.68 -9.00
N LEU A 55 -4.34 7.42 -8.84
CA LEU A 55 -5.07 6.70 -9.90
C LEU A 55 -6.42 7.33 -10.24
N VAL A 56 -7.14 7.85 -9.25
CA VAL A 56 -8.37 8.62 -9.48
C VAL A 56 -8.08 9.87 -10.30
N GLU A 57 -6.97 10.56 -10.02
CA GLU A 57 -6.58 11.74 -10.78
C GLU A 57 -6.13 11.41 -12.21
N MET A 58 -5.42 10.30 -12.41
CA MET A 58 -5.08 9.79 -13.75
C MET A 58 -6.34 9.50 -14.57
N ASP A 59 -7.36 8.87 -13.98
CA ASP A 59 -8.66 8.61 -14.65
C ASP A 59 -9.37 9.92 -15.07
N ILE A 60 -9.23 10.99 -14.28
CA ILE A 60 -9.76 12.31 -14.62
C ILE A 60 -9.01 12.90 -15.82
N GLU A 61 -7.68 12.76 -15.89
CA GLU A 61 -6.89 13.25 -17.03
C GLU A 61 -7.14 12.44 -18.31
N ILE A 62 -7.35 11.12 -18.22
CA ILE A 62 -7.74 10.28 -19.36
C ILE A 62 -9.02 10.78 -20.01
N LYS A 63 -10.03 11.14 -19.21
CA LYS A 63 -11.32 11.65 -19.73
C LYS A 63 -11.15 12.95 -20.50
N LYS A 64 -10.11 13.73 -20.20
CA LYS A 64 -9.76 14.95 -20.93
C LYS A 64 -8.96 14.62 -22.19
N ALA A 65 -8.12 13.59 -22.19
CA ALA A 65 -7.25 13.28 -23.33
C ALA A 65 -7.98 13.04 -24.67
N PRO A 66 -7.34 13.27 -25.83
CA PRO A 66 -7.84 12.86 -27.15
C PRO A 66 -7.97 11.33 -27.29
N LEU A 67 -8.86 10.87 -28.18
CA LEU A 67 -9.23 9.46 -28.30
C LEU A 67 -8.03 8.55 -28.63
N GLU A 68 -7.07 9.05 -29.41
CA GLU A 68 -5.88 8.31 -29.83
C GLU A 68 -4.99 7.92 -28.65
N TYR A 69 -5.00 8.70 -27.57
CA TYR A 69 -4.17 8.49 -26.38
C TYR A 69 -4.92 7.76 -25.25
N ARG A 70 -6.26 7.87 -25.21
CA ARG A 70 -7.09 7.29 -24.15
C ARG A 70 -6.84 5.80 -23.96
N ASN A 71 -6.80 5.02 -25.05
CA ASN A 71 -6.65 3.57 -24.95
C ASN A 71 -5.35 3.18 -24.25
N THR A 72 -4.23 3.78 -24.64
CA THR A 72 -2.91 3.53 -24.03
C THR A 72 -2.89 3.93 -22.56
N MET A 73 -3.40 5.11 -22.24
CA MET A 73 -3.44 5.61 -20.85
C MET A 73 -4.36 4.76 -19.96
N THR A 74 -5.53 4.36 -20.47
CA THR A 74 -6.47 3.47 -19.77
C THR A 74 -5.85 2.11 -19.48
N SER A 75 -5.17 1.50 -20.45
CA SER A 75 -4.46 0.23 -20.20
C SER A 75 -3.39 0.37 -19.12
N LYS A 76 -2.69 1.51 -19.06
CA LYS A 76 -1.71 1.78 -18.01
C LYS A 76 -2.35 1.91 -16.62
N VAL A 77 -3.41 2.69 -16.50
CA VAL A 77 -4.17 2.83 -15.23
C VAL A 77 -4.74 1.48 -14.77
N GLN A 78 -5.30 0.68 -15.68
CA GLN A 78 -5.79 -0.66 -15.34
C GLN A 78 -4.69 -1.58 -14.80
N ARG A 79 -3.47 -1.51 -15.35
CA ARG A 79 -2.33 -2.25 -14.82
C ARG A 79 -2.02 -1.85 -13.38
N TYR A 80 -1.93 -0.55 -13.11
CA TYR A 80 -1.67 -0.04 -11.75
C TYR A 80 -2.80 -0.37 -10.77
N GLN A 81 -4.06 -0.30 -11.19
CA GLN A 81 -5.20 -0.72 -10.35
C GLN A 81 -5.10 -2.20 -9.95
N ASN A 82 -4.70 -3.08 -10.88
CA ASN A 82 -4.50 -4.50 -10.59
C ASN A 82 -3.33 -4.75 -9.64
N GLU A 83 -2.24 -4.00 -9.78
CA GLU A 83 -1.10 -4.05 -8.86
C GLU A 83 -1.46 -3.55 -7.47
N LEU A 84 -2.13 -2.40 -7.38
CA LEU A 84 -2.60 -1.84 -6.12
C LEU A 84 -3.53 -2.81 -5.40
N LEU A 85 -4.45 -3.47 -6.11
CA LEU A 85 -5.32 -4.49 -5.53
C LEU A 85 -4.54 -5.69 -4.99
N ARG A 86 -3.48 -6.13 -5.68
CA ARG A 86 -2.59 -7.18 -5.18
C ARG A 86 -1.89 -6.74 -3.88
N TYR A 87 -1.39 -5.51 -3.84
CA TYR A 87 -0.72 -4.96 -2.66
C TYR A 87 -1.67 -4.78 -1.48
N GLN A 88 -2.88 -4.26 -1.69
CA GLN A 88 -3.92 -4.18 -0.66
C GLN A 88 -4.23 -5.57 -0.06
N LYS A 89 -4.47 -6.59 -0.91
CA LYS A 89 -4.71 -7.96 -0.42
C LYS A 89 -3.54 -8.52 0.38
N ARG A 90 -2.29 -8.19 0.00
CA ARG A 90 -1.09 -8.61 0.74
C ARG A 90 -0.99 -7.88 2.07
N PHE A 91 -1.17 -6.56 2.06
CA PHE A 91 -1.18 -5.73 3.26
C PHE A 91 -2.20 -6.21 4.29
N GLU A 92 -3.42 -6.55 3.88
CA GLU A 92 -4.44 -7.08 4.80
C GLU A 92 -4.02 -8.40 5.47
N ARG A 93 -3.30 -9.29 4.75
CA ARG A 93 -2.73 -10.51 5.36
C ARG A 93 -1.67 -10.19 6.40
N GLU A 94 -0.82 -9.20 6.13
CA GLU A 94 0.22 -8.77 7.07
C GLU A 94 -0.37 -8.11 8.33
N LYS A 95 -1.40 -7.28 8.15
CA LYS A 95 -2.13 -6.62 9.24
C LYS A 95 -2.85 -7.63 10.12
N ALA A 96 -3.49 -8.64 9.53
CA ALA A 96 -4.12 -9.74 10.27
C ALA A 96 -3.09 -10.59 11.04
N THR A 97 -1.92 -10.82 10.46
CA THR A 97 -0.83 -11.54 11.14
C THR A 97 -0.31 -10.74 12.35
N HIS A 98 -0.17 -9.41 12.21
CA HIS A 98 0.23 -8.53 13.30
C HIS A 98 -0.77 -8.54 14.46
N SER A 99 -2.08 -8.43 14.18
CA SER A 99 -3.12 -8.40 15.24
C SER A 99 -3.25 -9.72 16.01
N HIS A 100 -2.97 -10.85 15.36
CA HIS A 100 -2.95 -12.15 16.04
C HIS A 100 -1.74 -12.27 17.01
N ILE A 101 -0.58 -11.73 16.63
CA ILE A 101 0.62 -11.76 17.48
C ILE A 101 0.44 -10.89 18.73
N THR A 102 -0.11 -9.69 18.59
CA THR A 102 -0.33 -8.79 19.73
C THR A 102 -1.34 -9.37 20.74
N SER A 103 -2.42 -9.99 20.26
CA SER A 103 -3.43 -10.58 21.15
C SER A 103 -2.95 -11.86 21.87
N ALA A 104 -2.04 -12.63 21.26
CA ALA A 104 -1.42 -13.78 21.91
C ALA A 104 -0.47 -13.37 23.05
N GLN A 105 0.35 -12.33 22.85
CA GLN A 105 1.32 -11.88 23.87
C GLN A 105 0.65 -11.29 25.11
N ASP A 106 -0.44 -10.53 24.96
CA ASP A 106 -1.17 -9.98 26.10
C ASP A 106 -1.76 -11.10 26.98
N SER A 107 -2.19 -12.20 26.37
CA SER A 107 -2.73 -13.35 27.09
C SER A 107 -1.69 -14.14 27.89
N ASP A 108 -0.47 -14.28 27.36
CA ASP A 108 0.63 -14.96 28.05
C ASP A 108 1.21 -14.12 29.19
N THR A 109 1.30 -12.80 29.00
CA THR A 109 1.75 -11.87 30.04
C THR A 109 0.77 -11.86 31.21
N PHE A 110 -0.54 -11.83 30.93
CA PHE A 110 -1.59 -11.88 31.96
C PHE A 110 -1.59 -13.21 32.74
N LYS A 111 -1.39 -14.36 32.07
CA LYS A 111 -1.28 -15.66 32.73
C LYS A 111 -0.02 -15.80 33.60
N ALA A 112 1.10 -15.18 33.19
CA ALA A 112 2.33 -15.20 33.96
C ALA A 112 2.22 -14.38 35.27
N GLU A 113 1.46 -13.30 35.26
CA GLU A 113 1.21 -12.44 36.43
C GLU A 113 0.36 -13.16 37.49
N ILE A 114 -0.71 -13.85 37.07
CA ILE A 114 -1.61 -14.60 37.97
C ILE A 114 -0.90 -15.75 38.68
N ARG A 115 0.15 -16.34 38.08
CA ARG A 115 0.87 -17.49 38.65
C ARG A 115 1.88 -17.13 39.75
N LYS A 116 2.11 -15.83 39.99
CA LYS A 116 3.04 -15.31 41.00
C LYS A 116 2.36 -14.80 42.27
N GLN A 117 1.02 -14.81 42.33
CA GLN A 117 0.23 -14.53 43.53
C GLN A 117 -0.23 -15.83 44.19
#